data_AF-A0A0N4UHA4-F1
#
_entry.id   AF-A0A0N4UHA4-F1
#
_cell.length_a   1.000
_cell.length_b   1.000
_cell.length_c   1.000
_cell.angle_alpha   90.00
_cell.angle_beta   90.00
_cell.angle_gamma   90.00
#
_symmetry.space_group_name_H-M   'P 1'
#
loop_
_entity.id
_entity.type
_entity.pdbx_description
1 polymer ?
#
loop_
_entity_poly.entity_id
_entity_poly.type
_entity_poly.pdbx_seq_one_letter_code
_entity_poly.pdbx_strand_id
1 'polypeptide(L)'
;MNDYKNFFGSSKITEEDSRGQTSQCSMNGRWISSKEGTTADCRHFKTSSGCGELICSTVRENMVSDQDNGIISGKNCDKLEIFGMKGQIVCGLITWIVEEGIHDAWYKHS
;
A
#
# COMPACT_ATOMS: atom_id res chain seq x y z
N MET A 1 5.41 5.75 -26.56
CA MET A 1 4.82 6.36 -25.34
C MET A 1 3.35 6.05 -25.34
N ASN A 2 2.94 4.99 -24.63
CA ASN A 2 1.53 4.75 -24.36
C ASN A 2 1.25 5.32 -22.96
N ASP A 3 0.52 6.42 -22.90
CA ASP A 3 -0.01 6.97 -21.65
C ASP A 3 -1.09 6.03 -21.12
N TYR A 4 -0.79 5.30 -20.04
CA TYR A 4 -1.82 4.60 -19.29
C TYR A 4 -2.41 5.53 -18.25
N LYS A 5 -3.73 5.72 -18.35
CA LYS A 5 -4.53 6.45 -17.36
C LYS A 5 -4.97 5.45 -16.29
N ASN A 6 -4.74 5.77 -15.02
CA ASN A 6 -5.42 5.05 -13.94
C ASN A 6 -6.92 5.36 -13.97
N PHE A 7 -7.71 4.56 -13.25
CA PHE A 7 -9.17 4.68 -13.18
C PHE A 7 -9.67 6.12 -12.93
N PHE A 8 -8.89 6.95 -12.22
CA PHE A 8 -9.19 8.35 -11.93
C PHE A 8 -8.70 9.36 -12.99
N GLY A 9 -8.25 8.92 -14.16
CA GLY A 9 -7.85 9.79 -15.25
C GLY A 9 -6.55 10.59 -15.02
N SER A 10 -5.86 10.38 -13.90
CA SER A 10 -4.55 10.99 -13.65
C SER A 10 -3.47 10.32 -14.50
N SER A 11 -2.85 11.10 -15.37
CA SER A 11 -1.73 10.73 -16.23
C SER A 11 -0.40 10.99 -15.52
N LYS A 12 -0.07 10.21 -14.48
CA LYS A 12 1.27 10.21 -13.83
C LYS A 12 1.60 8.89 -13.14
N ILE A 13 1.38 7.75 -13.80
CA ILE A 13 2.34 6.66 -13.62
C ILE A 13 3.41 6.90 -14.68
N THR A 14 4.33 7.83 -14.41
CA THR A 14 5.55 7.94 -15.21
C THR A 14 6.24 6.58 -15.16
N GLU A 15 6.76 6.11 -16.30
CA GLU A 15 7.42 4.81 -16.50
C GLU A 15 8.52 4.47 -15.48
N GLU A 16 8.89 5.39 -14.58
CA GLU A 16 9.78 5.15 -13.44
C GLU A 16 9.24 4.15 -12.42
N ASP A 17 7.92 3.93 -12.33
CA ASP A 17 7.33 3.00 -11.36
C ASP A 17 7.39 1.52 -11.79
N SER A 18 7.82 1.25 -13.03
CA SER A 18 7.95 -0.12 -13.56
C SER A 18 9.21 -0.87 -13.07
N ARG A 19 10.04 -0.23 -12.24
CA ARG A 19 11.18 -0.89 -11.57
C ARG A 19 10.86 -1.38 -10.16
N GLY A 20 9.62 -1.82 -9.92
CA GLY A 20 9.26 -3.05 -9.20
C GLY A 20 9.81 -3.34 -7.80
N GLN A 21 10.59 -2.45 -7.19
CA GLN A 21 11.09 -2.60 -5.85
C GLN A 21 10.40 -1.56 -4.98
N THR A 22 9.63 -2.04 -4.01
CA THR A 22 9.09 -1.23 -2.91
C THR A 22 10.17 -0.43 -2.18
N SER A 23 11.43 -0.84 -2.28
CA SER A 23 12.59 -0.08 -1.78
C SER A 23 12.71 1.32 -2.42
N GLN A 24 12.25 1.50 -3.66
CA GLN A 24 12.40 2.74 -4.42
C GLN A 24 11.23 3.71 -4.24
N CYS A 25 10.01 3.21 -4.05
CA CYS A 25 8.85 4.07 -3.82
C CYS A 25 8.65 4.36 -2.32
N SER A 26 7.84 5.38 -2.04
CA SER A 26 7.41 5.73 -0.69
C SER A 26 5.98 5.26 -0.47
N MET A 27 5.75 4.50 0.59
CA MET A 27 4.40 4.03 0.97
C MET A 27 3.64 5.04 1.86
N ASN A 28 4.25 6.21 2.10
CA ASN A 28 3.61 7.34 2.80
C ASN A 28 2.42 7.85 2.01
N GLY A 29 1.26 7.98 2.64
CA GLY A 29 0.10 8.64 2.06
C GLY A 29 -1.21 8.00 2.47
N ARG A 30 -2.27 8.48 1.84
CA ARG A 30 -3.60 7.90 2.00
C ARG A 30 -3.76 6.69 1.09
N TRP A 31 -4.44 5.68 1.58
CA TRP A 31 -4.77 4.45 0.90
C TRP A 31 -6.29 4.27 0.93
N ILE A 32 -6.86 3.75 -0.16
CA ILE A 32 -8.30 3.54 -0.30
C ILE A 32 -8.54 2.07 -0.62
N SER A 33 -9.38 1.42 0.18
CA SER A 33 -9.79 0.04 -0.07
C SER A 33 -10.68 -0.07 -1.31
N SER A 34 -10.52 -1.17 -2.04
CA SER A 34 -11.30 -1.49 -3.24
C SER A 34 -12.69 -2.01 -2.91
N LYS A 35 -12.81 -2.72 -1.78
CA LYS A 35 -14.07 -3.34 -1.34
C LYS A 35 -14.82 -2.48 -0.35
N GLU A 36 -14.10 -1.96 0.63
CA GLU A 36 -14.66 -1.15 1.69
C GLU A 36 -14.39 0.31 1.35
N GLY A 37 -15.35 1.21 1.49
CA GLY A 37 -15.09 2.66 1.39
C GLY A 37 -14.19 3.21 2.50
N THR A 38 -13.44 2.33 3.19
CA THR A 38 -12.49 2.64 4.24
C THR A 38 -11.24 3.23 3.61
N THR A 39 -10.76 4.31 4.22
CA THR A 39 -9.46 4.89 3.87
C THR A 39 -8.47 4.60 5.00
N ALA A 40 -7.19 4.58 4.69
CA ALA A 40 -6.13 4.43 5.67
C ALA A 40 -5.04 5.46 5.42
N ASP A 41 -4.64 6.19 6.46
CA ASP A 41 -3.48 7.08 6.39
C ASP A 41 -2.26 6.33 6.89
N CYS A 42 -1.28 6.13 6.01
CA CYS A 42 -0.10 5.31 6.28
C CYS A 42 1.20 6.12 6.26
N ARG A 43 2.12 5.77 7.15
CA ARG A 43 3.49 6.29 7.25
C ARG A 43 4.48 5.13 7.20
N HIS A 44 5.44 5.25 6.29
CA HIS A 44 6.52 4.32 6.04
C HIS A 44 7.83 4.85 6.59
N PHE A 45 8.40 4.10 7.52
CA PHE A 45 9.69 4.35 8.12
C PHE A 45 10.71 3.38 7.54
N LYS A 46 11.52 3.85 6.58
CA LYS A 46 12.61 3.06 6.00
C LYS A 46 13.73 2.89 7.05
N THR A 47 14.27 1.68 7.15
CA THR A 47 15.46 1.39 7.95
C THR A 47 16.70 1.34 7.05
N SER A 48 17.88 1.57 7.61
CA SER A 48 19.14 1.56 6.84
C SER A 48 19.51 0.17 6.30
N SER A 49 19.00 -0.90 6.92
CA SER A 49 19.34 -2.29 6.63
C SER A 49 18.16 -3.13 6.13
N GLY A 50 16.99 -2.54 5.90
CA GLY A 50 15.79 -3.30 5.60
C GLY A 50 14.67 -2.52 4.94
N CYS A 51 13.54 -3.21 4.75
CA CYS A 51 12.37 -2.70 4.06
C CYS A 51 11.63 -1.60 4.84
N GLY A 52 11.82 -1.56 6.15
CA GLY A 52 11.18 -0.61 7.04
C GLY A 52 9.87 -1.10 7.65
N GLU A 53 9.16 -0.18 8.28
CA GLU A 53 7.90 -0.38 8.98
C GLU A 53 6.82 0.50 8.35
N LEU A 54 5.62 -0.03 8.20
CA LEU A 54 4.43 0.70 7.79
C LEU A 54 3.48 0.82 8.97
N ILE A 55 3.15 2.06 9.35
CA ILE A 55 2.17 2.38 10.38
C ILE A 55 0.94 2.95 9.66
N CYS A 56 -0.23 2.36 9.85
CA CYS A 56 -1.46 2.79 9.21
C CYS A 56 -2.54 3.08 10.25
N SER A 57 -3.33 4.12 10.00
CA SER A 57 -4.55 4.41 10.75
C SER A 57 -5.74 4.34 9.81
N THR A 58 -6.68 3.44 10.07
CA THR A 58 -7.92 3.39 9.29
C THR A 58 -8.84 4.53 9.71
N VAL A 59 -9.53 5.11 8.73
CA VAL A 59 -10.46 6.21 8.91
C VAL A 59 -11.80 5.76 8.36
N ARG A 60 -12.81 5.74 9.23
CA ARG A 60 -14.22 5.50 8.90
C ARG A 60 -15.01 6.72 9.35
N GLU A 61 -15.87 7.25 8.48
CA GLU A 61 -16.72 8.42 8.79
C GLU A 61 -15.95 9.63 9.36
N ASN A 62 -14.73 9.89 8.85
CA ASN A 62 -13.81 10.95 9.30
C ASN A 62 -13.27 10.78 10.74
N MET A 63 -13.45 9.62 11.36
CA MET A 63 -12.85 9.28 12.65
C MET A 63 -11.84 8.16 12.48
N VAL A 64 -10.73 8.23 13.23
CA VAL A 64 -9.76 7.14 13.29
C VAL A 64 -10.47 5.94 13.93
N SER A 65 -10.58 4.85 13.18
CA SER A 65 -11.25 3.63 13.61
C SER A 65 -10.27 2.67 14.27
N ASP A 66 -9.05 2.59 13.76
CA ASP A 66 -8.03 1.65 14.25
C ASP A 66 -6.63 2.12 13.85
N GLN A 67 -5.61 1.71 14.59
CA GLN A 67 -4.21 1.95 14.28
C GLN A 67 -3.42 0.67 14.47
N ASP A 68 -2.64 0.31 13.45
CA ASP A 68 -1.74 -0.85 13.52
C ASP A 68 -0.44 -0.57 12.75
N ASN A 69 0.58 -1.36 13.06
CA ASN A 69 1.87 -1.29 12.41
C ASN A 69 2.40 -2.66 12.02
N GLY A 70 3.21 -2.67 10.96
CA GLY A 70 3.73 -3.90 10.40
C GLY A 70 5.10 -3.70 9.79
N ILE A 71 5.98 -4.67 10.01
CA ILE A 71 7.29 -4.70 9.35
C ILE A 71 7.09 -5.16 7.91
N ILE A 72 7.57 -4.37 6.96
CA ILE A 72 7.66 -4.80 5.57
C ILE A 72 8.78 -5.85 5.50
N SER A 73 8.51 -6.98 4.88
CA SER A 73 9.43 -8.10 4.82
C SER A 73 9.45 -8.72 3.42
N GLY A 74 10.16 -9.84 3.27
CA GLY A 74 10.37 -10.49 1.98
C GLY A 74 11.65 -10.01 1.29
N LYS A 75 12.14 -10.84 0.36
CA LYS A 75 13.41 -10.59 -0.36
C LYS A 75 13.38 -9.28 -1.15
N ASN A 76 12.20 -8.92 -1.67
CA ASN A 76 11.99 -7.70 -2.45
C ASN A 76 11.25 -6.62 -1.64
N CYS A 77 11.13 -6.77 -0.32
CA CYS A 77 10.35 -5.86 0.53
C CYS A 77 8.88 -5.77 0.13
N ASP A 78 8.30 -6.90 -0.26
CA ASP A 78 7.00 -7.02 -0.92
C ASP A 78 5.93 -7.67 -0.03
N LYS A 79 6.24 -7.99 1.24
CA LYS A 79 5.29 -8.61 2.18
C LYS A 79 4.97 -7.67 3.32
N LEU A 80 3.70 -7.61 3.72
CA LEU A 80 3.21 -6.81 4.83
C LEU A 80 2.17 -7.59 5.61
N GLU A 81 2.15 -7.40 6.94
CA GLU A 81 1.10 -7.91 7.81
C GLU A 81 0.69 -6.81 8.79
N ILE A 82 -0.57 -6.38 8.69
CA ILE A 82 -1.23 -5.40 9.59
C ILE A 82 -2.72 -5.70 9.64
N PHE A 83 -3.38 -5.29 10.72
CA PHE A 83 -4.79 -5.53 11.03
C PHE A 83 -5.15 -7.03 10.96
N GLY A 84 -4.20 -7.90 11.30
CA GLY A 84 -4.33 -9.35 11.16
C GLY A 84 -4.43 -9.85 9.71
N MET A 85 -4.22 -8.98 8.72
CA MET A 85 -4.25 -9.31 7.30
C MET A 85 -2.83 -9.43 6.77
N LYS A 86 -2.60 -10.46 5.95
CA LYS A 86 -1.35 -10.64 5.21
C LYS A 86 -1.53 -10.13 3.79
N GLY A 87 -0.55 -9.40 3.29
CA GLY A 87 -0.64 -8.80 1.97
C GLY A 87 0.70 -8.72 1.25
N GLN A 88 0.59 -8.54 -0.07
CA GLN A 88 1.71 -8.16 -0.92
C GLN A 88 1.63 -6.67 -1.21
N ILE A 89 2.77 -5.99 -1.13
CA ILE A 89 2.88 -4.56 -1.36
C ILE A 89 3.79 -4.29 -2.55
N VAL A 90 3.34 -3.43 -3.45
CA VAL A 90 4.09 -2.86 -4.56
C VAL A 90 3.83 -1.36 -4.60
N CYS A 91 4.54 -0.62 -5.45
CA CYS A 91 4.39 0.83 -5.53
C CYS A 91 2.96 1.21 -5.90
N GLY A 92 2.28 1.89 -4.95
CA GLY A 92 0.91 2.36 -5.11
C GLY A 92 -0.20 1.31 -4.90
N LEU A 93 0.13 0.05 -4.60
CA LEU A 93 -0.86 -1.02 -4.43
C LEU A 93 -0.48 -1.97 -3.29
N ILE A 94 -1.44 -2.24 -2.39
CA ILE A 94 -1.37 -3.34 -1.42
C ILE A 94 -2.47 -4.33 -1.76
N THR A 95 -2.15 -5.61 -1.86
CA THR A 95 -3.12 -6.68 -2.10
C THR A 95 -3.17 -7.56 -0.86
N TRP A 96 -4.32 -7.60 -0.19
CA TRP A 96 -4.57 -8.43 0.98
C TRP A 96 -5.03 -9.82 0.52
N ILE A 97 -4.42 -10.85 1.09
CA ILE A 97 -4.64 -12.25 0.72
C ILE A 97 -5.18 -12.99 1.94
N VAL A 98 -6.29 -13.69 1.76
CA VAL A 98 -6.87 -14.59 2.77
C VAL A 98 -7.04 -15.96 2.13
N GLU A 99 -6.57 -16.99 2.84
CA GLU A 99 -6.56 -18.38 2.37
C GLU A 99 -5.87 -18.51 1.00
N GLU A 100 -6.64 -18.64 -0.08
CA GLU A 100 -6.16 -18.85 -1.45
C GLU A 100 -6.47 -17.66 -2.39
N GLY A 101 -7.11 -16.60 -1.90
CA GLY A 101 -7.67 -15.54 -2.73
C GLY A 101 -7.30 -14.13 -2.31
N ILE A 102 -7.42 -13.20 -3.26
CA ILE A 102 -7.34 -11.76 -2.99
C ILE A 102 -8.60 -11.36 -2.22
N HIS A 103 -8.41 -10.97 -0.96
CA HIS A 103 -9.49 -10.51 -0.10
C HIS A 103 -9.80 -9.04 -0.33
N ASP A 104 -8.81 -8.17 -0.53
CA ASP A 104 -9.02 -6.75 -0.83
C ASP A 104 -7.76 -6.17 -1.49
N ALA A 105 -7.90 -5.02 -2.13
CA ALA A 105 -6.80 -4.26 -2.70
C ALA A 105 -6.89 -2.81 -2.23
N TRP A 106 -5.80 -2.26 -1.73
CA TRP A 106 -5.71 -0.85 -1.35
C TRP A 106 -4.86 -0.10 -2.37
N TYR A 107 -5.40 1.00 -2.86
CA TYR A 107 -4.73 1.87 -3.80
C TYR A 107 -4.25 3.12 -3.07
N LYS A 108 -2.99 3.50 -3.33
CA LYS A 108 -2.47 4.75 -2.83
C LYS A 108 -3.16 5.92 -3.54
N HIS A 109 -3.82 6.76 -2.76
CA HIS A 109 -4.44 8.00 -3.23
C HIS A 109 -3.41 9.13 -3.13
N SER A 110 -2.79 9.41 -4.28
CA SER A 110 -1.85 10.51 -4.62
C SER A 110 -1.24 11.27 -3.45
#